data_AF-B6H340-F1
#
_entry.id   AF-B6H340-F1
#
_cell.length_a   1.000
_cell.length_b   1.000
_cell.length_c   1.000
_cell.angle_alpha   90.00
_cell.angle_beta   90.00
_cell.angle_gamma   90.00
#
_symmetry.space_group_name_H-M   'P 1'
#
loop_
_entity.id
_entity.type
_entity.pdbx_description
1 polymer ?
#
loop_
_entity_poly.entity_id
_entity_poly.type
_entity_poly.pdbx_seq_one_letter_code
_entity_poly.pdbx_strand_id
1 'polypeptide(L)'
;MDDQVKSRRNHGNDQVVDKPNFHDDFKQAQIAGGWIPGMDPKVDYAGEFEFGGSLGTLALMIGFPLLMWYMWIGATYYDGKLPLPQNGESWMDFGKHLCHLVYTGAFPHFRAWRIYWTFYIFEAACYILLPGFTCYGKPLRHLQGNRLMYYCSAYSSLYFTIFNMVCLHYTGLFPIYTILDEFGPLMSVAILSGFLVSFLAYFSAFARGAQHRITGYPIYDFFMGAELNPRLFGILDFKMFYEVRIPWFMLLGLSCAAATRQYERYGYVSGEVLFLVMAHFLYANACAKAEHLITTTWDMYQEKLGFLLIFWNMAGVPMSYCHCVLYLDGRHPSTYAWNKNILIVWSAAYLFVYWVWDTANSQKNAFRMMQRGKMVERSTFPQLPWRHIHNPKTLVTEDGDTLFVDGWYGLARKVHYSCDMFFALSWALITGFDSPLPWFYPVFFAVMIGHRAIRDINKCKTKYGATWTEYEKQVPSLFIPVSSYCNYFFFLFFFFFFSFFFFEAVYSLITVPALSCSGLWATVVGPFIVYRGTCLPSATANSIALLRTYRSKCRRNHLLFQIF
;
A
#
# COMPACT_ATOMS: atom_id res chain seq x y z
N MET A 1 31.50 -35.01 -55.47
CA MET A 1 30.02 -35.02 -55.42
C MET A 1 29.64 -35.42 -54.01
N ASP A 2 30.03 -34.63 -53.00
CA ASP A 2 29.55 -33.27 -52.69
C ASP A 2 28.11 -33.40 -52.15
N ASP A 3 27.77 -33.04 -50.92
CA ASP A 3 28.30 -31.96 -50.08
C ASP A 3 28.25 -32.28 -48.58
N GLN A 4 29.30 -31.85 -47.90
CA GLN A 4 29.37 -31.71 -46.45
C GLN A 4 28.78 -30.37 -46.01
N VAL A 5 27.88 -30.38 -45.02
CA VAL A 5 27.66 -29.19 -44.17
C VAL A 5 28.26 -29.47 -42.79
N LYS A 6 29.44 -28.89 -42.60
CA LYS A 6 30.25 -28.86 -41.38
C LYS A 6 29.42 -28.37 -40.18
N SER A 7 29.28 -29.20 -39.14
CA SER A 7 28.94 -28.70 -37.81
C SER A 7 30.15 -27.94 -37.25
N ARG A 8 30.18 -26.62 -37.44
CA ARG A 8 31.09 -25.75 -36.67
C ARG A 8 30.68 -25.85 -35.21
N ARG A 9 31.53 -26.48 -34.39
CA ARG A 9 31.58 -26.18 -32.94
C ARG A 9 31.83 -24.68 -32.81
N ASN A 10 30.82 -23.92 -32.43
CA ASN A 10 31.04 -22.59 -31.88
C ASN A 10 31.65 -22.78 -30.49
N HIS A 11 32.98 -22.80 -30.42
CA HIS A 11 33.69 -22.30 -29.24
C HIS A 11 33.55 -20.78 -29.26
N GLY A 12 32.55 -20.28 -28.53
CA GLY A 12 32.26 -18.87 -28.38
C GLY A 12 31.84 -18.59 -26.93
N ASN A 13 32.85 -18.38 -26.09
CA ASN A 13 32.81 -17.79 -24.76
C ASN A 13 31.75 -18.33 -23.78
N ASP A 14 32.09 -19.42 -23.09
CA ASP A 14 31.76 -19.49 -21.66
C ASP A 14 32.57 -18.36 -21.00
N GLN A 15 31.97 -17.16 -20.94
CA GLN A 15 32.47 -16.12 -20.04
C GLN A 15 32.27 -16.65 -18.63
N VAL A 16 33.33 -17.24 -18.07
CA VAL A 16 33.56 -17.17 -16.64
C VAL A 16 33.41 -15.69 -16.29
N VAL A 17 32.35 -15.35 -15.57
CA VAL A 17 32.11 -13.99 -15.12
C VAL A 17 33.30 -13.64 -14.22
N ASP A 18 34.22 -12.84 -14.76
CA ASP A 18 35.32 -12.25 -14.02
C ASP A 18 34.78 -11.45 -12.83
N LYS A 19 35.60 -11.30 -11.79
CA LYS A 19 35.27 -10.71 -10.47
C LYS A 19 34.17 -9.62 -10.55
N PRO A 20 33.13 -9.70 -9.71
CA PRO A 20 31.94 -8.87 -9.85
C PRO A 20 32.27 -7.39 -9.71
N ASN A 21 31.98 -6.61 -10.76
CA ASN A 21 31.92 -5.17 -10.64
C ASN A 21 30.55 -4.82 -10.08
N PHE A 22 30.48 -4.75 -8.75
CA PHE A 22 29.24 -4.67 -7.97
C PHE A 22 28.21 -3.67 -8.51
N HIS A 23 28.66 -2.53 -9.05
CA HIS A 23 27.78 -1.49 -9.60
C HIS A 23 27.14 -1.83 -10.95
N ASP A 24 27.88 -2.49 -11.84
CA ASP A 24 27.37 -2.88 -13.16
C ASP A 24 26.53 -4.15 -13.05
N ASP A 25 26.95 -5.08 -12.18
CA ASP A 25 26.19 -6.29 -11.85
C ASP A 25 24.87 -5.94 -11.15
N PHE A 26 24.87 -4.94 -10.27
CA PHE A 26 23.63 -4.45 -9.64
C PHE A 26 22.67 -3.82 -10.66
N LYS A 27 23.18 -2.99 -11.58
CA LYS A 27 22.36 -2.44 -12.67
C LYS A 27 21.81 -3.56 -13.55
N GLN A 28 22.62 -4.55 -13.88
CA GLN A 28 22.22 -5.69 -14.68
C GLN A 28 21.20 -6.56 -13.94
N ALA A 29 21.38 -6.79 -12.64
CA ALA A 29 20.42 -7.49 -11.77
C ALA A 29 19.10 -6.71 -11.68
N GLN A 30 19.10 -5.39 -11.49
CA GLN A 30 17.87 -4.59 -11.51
C GLN A 30 17.16 -4.65 -12.85
N ILE A 31 17.89 -4.55 -13.97
CA ILE A 31 17.36 -4.71 -15.32
C ILE A 31 16.83 -6.13 -15.52
N ALA A 32 17.45 -7.12 -14.85
CA ALA A 32 17.13 -8.53 -14.94
C ALA A 32 16.15 -9.06 -13.90
N GLY A 33 15.47 -8.18 -13.16
CA GLY A 33 14.49 -8.60 -12.18
C GLY A 33 15.12 -9.34 -11.00
N GLY A 34 16.29 -8.90 -10.56
CA GLY A 34 17.03 -9.43 -9.41
C GLY A 34 17.78 -10.73 -9.66
N TRP A 35 17.95 -11.16 -10.92
CA TRP A 35 18.73 -12.36 -11.27
C TRP A 35 19.63 -12.11 -12.47
N ILE A 36 20.90 -12.48 -12.38
CA ILE A 36 21.86 -12.35 -13.47
C ILE A 36 21.88 -13.67 -14.28
N PRO A 37 21.73 -13.63 -15.61
CA PRO A 37 21.79 -14.83 -16.45
C PRO A 37 23.04 -15.68 -16.20
N GLY A 38 22.84 -16.98 -15.98
CA GLY A 38 23.91 -17.95 -15.72
C GLY A 38 24.23 -18.19 -14.25
N MET A 39 23.68 -17.39 -13.32
CA MET A 39 23.86 -17.59 -11.88
C MET A 39 22.71 -18.41 -11.25
N ASP A 40 22.92 -18.95 -10.05
CA ASP A 40 21.87 -19.71 -9.34
C ASP A 40 20.71 -18.78 -8.93
N PRO A 41 19.47 -18.98 -9.44
CA PRO A 41 18.32 -18.15 -9.07
C PRO A 41 17.92 -18.23 -7.59
N LYS A 42 18.48 -19.19 -6.84
CA LYS A 42 18.25 -19.33 -5.40
C LYS A 42 19.05 -18.36 -4.55
N VAL A 43 20.17 -17.83 -5.06
CA VAL A 43 21.07 -16.95 -4.31
C VAL A 43 20.82 -15.50 -4.71
N ASP A 44 20.81 -14.60 -3.72
CA ASP A 44 20.80 -13.16 -3.99
C ASP A 44 22.24 -12.65 -4.15
N TYR A 45 22.55 -12.11 -5.32
CA TYR A 45 23.86 -11.54 -5.66
C TYR A 45 23.86 -10.01 -5.61
N ALA A 46 22.72 -9.35 -5.40
CA ALA A 46 22.65 -7.89 -5.42
C ALA A 46 23.32 -7.26 -4.19
N GLY A 47 23.32 -7.97 -3.05
CA GLY A 47 23.89 -7.53 -1.78
C GLY A 47 23.31 -6.22 -1.23
N GLU A 48 22.16 -5.79 -1.75
CA GLU A 48 21.41 -4.66 -1.22
C GLU A 48 20.31 -5.13 -0.26
N PHE A 49 20.21 -4.46 0.87
CA PHE A 49 19.18 -4.71 1.87
C PHE A 49 18.16 -3.57 1.88
N GLU A 50 16.88 -3.91 1.78
CA GLU A 50 15.80 -2.99 2.06
C GLU A 50 15.49 -2.96 3.57
N PHE A 51 14.71 -1.98 4.04
CA PHE A 51 14.20 -1.92 5.43
C PHE A 51 15.27 -2.01 6.52
N GLY A 52 16.48 -1.48 6.29
CA GLY A 52 17.57 -1.51 7.26
C GLY A 52 18.17 -2.91 7.51
N GLY A 53 17.97 -3.86 6.59
CA GLY A 53 18.46 -5.24 6.70
C GLY A 53 17.88 -5.98 7.90
N SER A 54 18.58 -7.00 8.40
CA SER A 54 18.08 -7.87 9.47
C SER A 54 17.59 -7.12 10.71
N LEU A 55 18.32 -6.10 11.18
CA LEU A 55 17.93 -5.33 12.37
C LEU A 55 16.65 -4.52 12.13
N GLY A 56 16.56 -3.82 11.00
CA GLY A 56 15.37 -3.04 10.68
C GLY A 56 14.16 -3.94 10.43
N THR A 57 14.31 -5.04 9.70
CA THR A 57 13.23 -6.01 9.50
C THR A 57 12.76 -6.65 10.82
N LEU A 58 13.68 -6.95 11.76
CA LEU A 58 13.33 -7.44 13.09
C LEU A 58 12.51 -6.39 13.87
N ALA A 59 12.96 -5.13 13.84
CA ALA A 59 12.25 -4.03 14.47
C ALA A 59 10.83 -3.87 13.90
N LEU A 60 10.64 -4.02 12.59
CA LEU A 60 9.32 -3.97 11.95
C LEU A 60 8.43 -5.16 12.33
N MET A 61 8.98 -6.37 12.40
CA MET A 61 8.23 -7.57 12.83
C MET A 61 7.71 -7.44 14.26
N ILE A 62 8.46 -6.79 15.15
CA ILE A 62 8.04 -6.54 16.53
C ILE A 62 7.14 -5.30 16.59
N GLY A 63 7.48 -4.24 15.87
CA GLY A 63 6.84 -2.94 15.92
C GLY A 63 5.43 -2.93 15.34
N PHE A 64 5.18 -3.60 14.21
CA PHE A 64 3.84 -3.57 13.60
C PHE A 64 2.76 -4.17 14.50
N PRO A 65 2.90 -5.38 15.08
CA PRO A 65 1.93 -5.92 16.02
C PRO A 65 1.71 -5.03 17.25
N LEU A 66 2.79 -4.50 17.84
CA LEU A 66 2.72 -3.63 19.01
C LEU A 66 1.97 -2.33 18.70
N LEU A 67 2.25 -1.72 17.54
CA LEU A 67 1.56 -0.53 17.09
C LEU A 67 0.07 -0.80 16.87
N MET A 68 -0.29 -1.93 16.27
CA MET A 68 -1.68 -2.33 16.06
C MET A 68 -2.43 -2.48 17.39
N TRP A 69 -1.86 -3.21 18.36
CA TRP A 69 -2.47 -3.31 19.70
C TRP A 69 -2.56 -1.95 20.39
N TYR A 70 -1.52 -1.13 20.29
CA TYR A 70 -1.51 0.21 20.89
C TYR A 70 -2.62 1.11 20.31
N MET A 71 -2.78 1.13 18.99
CA MET A 71 -3.84 1.89 18.34
C MET A 71 -5.23 1.36 18.68
N TRP A 72 -5.41 0.04 18.74
CA TRP A 72 -6.68 -0.56 19.16
C TRP A 72 -7.03 -0.23 20.62
N ILE A 73 -6.05 -0.25 21.53
CA ILE A 73 -6.23 0.19 22.91
C ILE A 73 -6.69 1.65 22.94
N GLY A 74 -6.04 2.51 22.15
CA GLY A 74 -6.43 3.91 22.00
C GLY A 74 -7.88 4.06 21.56
N ALA A 75 -8.27 3.31 20.53
CA ALA A 75 -9.61 3.32 19.98
C ALA A 75 -10.68 2.85 20.98
N THR A 76 -10.36 1.83 21.78
CA THR A 76 -11.34 1.11 22.61
C THR A 76 -11.42 1.66 24.04
N TYR A 77 -10.29 2.00 24.66
CA TYR A 77 -10.20 2.32 26.09
C TYR A 77 -9.84 3.78 26.39
N TYR A 78 -9.36 4.54 25.41
CA TYR A 78 -8.90 5.92 25.58
C TYR A 78 -9.70 6.91 24.72
N ASP A 79 -10.97 6.61 24.42
CA ASP A 79 -11.85 7.47 23.63
C ASP A 79 -11.18 7.93 22.31
N GLY A 80 -10.54 6.99 21.60
CA GLY A 80 -9.84 7.28 20.34
C GLY A 80 -8.58 8.14 20.49
N LYS A 81 -8.10 8.42 21.69
CA LYS A 81 -6.84 9.15 21.91
C LYS A 81 -5.66 8.19 21.98
N LEU A 82 -4.45 8.74 21.92
CA LEU A 82 -3.23 7.97 22.14
C LEU A 82 -3.15 7.55 23.61
N PRO A 83 -2.98 6.25 23.91
CA PRO A 83 -2.74 5.80 25.28
C PRO A 83 -1.47 6.44 25.85
N LEU A 84 -1.60 7.11 27.00
CA LEU A 84 -0.50 7.71 27.75
C LEU A 84 -0.62 7.34 29.24
N PRO A 85 0.50 7.29 29.98
CA PRO A 85 0.47 7.12 31.43
C PRO A 85 -0.40 8.20 32.09
N GLN A 86 -1.29 7.79 33.00
CA GLN A 86 -2.17 8.70 33.72
C GLN A 86 -1.80 8.77 35.21
N ASN A 87 -2.17 9.86 35.88
CA ASN A 87 -2.08 9.98 37.35
C ASN A 87 -0.67 9.72 37.94
N GLY A 88 0.39 10.04 37.19
CA GLY A 88 1.78 9.83 37.64
C GLY A 88 2.26 8.37 37.58
N GLU A 89 1.56 7.51 36.85
CA GLU A 89 1.96 6.12 36.60
C GLU A 89 3.38 6.03 35.98
N SER A 90 4.17 5.06 36.45
CA SER A 90 5.49 4.80 35.87
C SER A 90 5.36 4.17 34.47
N TRP A 91 6.34 4.39 33.59
CA TRP A 91 6.34 3.77 32.25
C TRP A 91 6.27 2.24 32.27
N MET A 92 6.82 1.61 33.32
CA MET A 92 6.78 0.15 33.48
C MET A 92 5.37 -0.33 33.82
N ASP A 93 4.69 0.36 34.73
CA ASP A 93 3.32 0.00 35.13
C ASP A 93 2.35 0.28 33.99
N PHE A 94 2.53 1.39 33.26
CA PHE A 94 1.79 1.68 32.04
C PHE A 94 1.96 0.57 30.99
N GLY A 95 3.19 0.10 30.77
CA GLY A 95 3.44 -1.03 29.88
C GLY A 95 2.71 -2.32 30.30
N LYS A 96 2.71 -2.64 31.60
CA LYS A 96 1.94 -3.78 32.14
C LYS A 96 0.44 -3.58 31.97
N HIS A 97 -0.06 -2.36 32.17
CA HIS A 97 -1.45 -2.01 31.97
C HIS A 97 -1.88 -2.22 30.51
N LEU A 98 -1.09 -1.76 29.54
CA LEU A 98 -1.35 -2.02 28.12
C LEU A 98 -1.36 -3.51 27.81
N CYS A 99 -0.39 -4.28 28.31
CA CYS A 99 -0.37 -5.73 28.16
C CYS A 99 -1.61 -6.41 28.77
N HIS A 100 -2.06 -5.92 29.93
CA HIS A 100 -3.29 -6.40 30.57
C HIS A 100 -4.54 -6.11 29.71
N LEU A 101 -4.63 -4.92 29.09
CA LEU A 101 -5.71 -4.60 28.17
C LEU A 101 -5.71 -5.49 26.92
N VAL A 102 -4.54 -5.79 26.35
CA VAL A 102 -4.43 -6.78 25.25
C VAL A 102 -4.87 -8.16 25.72
N TYR A 103 -4.38 -8.61 26.88
CA TYR A 103 -4.70 -9.92 27.43
C TYR A 103 -6.19 -10.08 27.74
N THR A 104 -6.88 -9.03 28.17
CA THR A 104 -8.28 -9.11 28.57
C THR A 104 -9.25 -8.79 27.44
N GLY A 105 -8.93 -7.80 26.60
CA GLY A 105 -9.83 -7.32 25.55
C GLY A 105 -9.50 -7.79 24.14
N ALA A 106 -8.30 -8.32 23.90
CA ALA A 106 -7.87 -8.83 22.61
C ALA A 106 -7.33 -10.27 22.69
N PHE A 107 -7.76 -11.05 23.69
CA PHE A 107 -7.36 -12.45 23.81
C PHE A 107 -7.83 -13.26 22.60
N PRO A 108 -6.96 -14.01 21.91
CA PRO A 108 -7.32 -14.76 20.71
C PRO A 108 -8.05 -16.07 21.07
N HIS A 109 -9.26 -15.97 21.61
CA HIS A 109 -10.06 -17.14 21.99
C HIS A 109 -10.57 -17.92 20.77
N PHE A 110 -11.04 -19.14 21.03
CA PHE A 110 -11.44 -20.09 19.99
C PHE A 110 -12.51 -19.57 19.02
N ARG A 111 -13.49 -18.79 19.52
CA ARG A 111 -14.50 -18.16 18.65
C ARG A 111 -13.89 -17.21 17.63
N ALA A 112 -12.93 -16.36 18.01
CA ALA A 112 -12.26 -15.44 17.08
C ALA A 112 -11.45 -16.21 16.02
N TRP A 113 -10.71 -17.26 16.43
CA TRP A 113 -10.03 -18.16 15.48
C TRP A 113 -10.99 -18.75 14.46
N ARG A 114 -12.13 -19.25 14.93
CA ARG A 114 -13.17 -19.81 14.05
C ARG A 114 -13.70 -18.77 13.07
N ILE A 115 -14.06 -17.57 13.53
CA ILE A 115 -14.59 -16.51 12.65
C ILE A 115 -13.57 -16.16 11.57
N TYR A 116 -12.33 -15.83 11.98
CA TYR A 116 -11.29 -15.39 11.06
C TYR A 116 -10.92 -16.46 10.03
N TRP A 117 -10.67 -17.70 10.46
CA TRP A 117 -10.29 -18.78 9.54
C TRP A 117 -11.44 -19.33 8.72
N THR A 118 -12.69 -19.24 9.19
CA THR A 118 -13.86 -19.57 8.36
C THR A 118 -13.94 -18.61 7.18
N PHE A 119 -13.80 -17.30 7.42
CA PHE A 119 -13.75 -16.31 6.34
C PHE A 119 -12.58 -16.59 5.38
N TYR A 120 -11.41 -16.87 5.92
CA TYR A 120 -10.22 -17.14 5.12
C TYR A 120 -10.37 -18.39 4.23
N ILE A 121 -10.85 -19.50 4.79
CA ILE A 121 -11.10 -20.75 4.05
C ILE A 121 -12.22 -20.56 3.03
N PHE A 122 -13.27 -19.82 3.40
CA PHE A 122 -14.36 -19.46 2.50
C PHE A 122 -13.86 -18.67 1.29
N GLU A 123 -13.04 -17.65 1.49
CA GLU A 123 -12.45 -16.87 0.39
C GLU A 123 -11.49 -17.71 -0.46
N ALA A 124 -10.73 -18.63 0.14
CA ALA A 124 -9.87 -19.55 -0.60
C ALA A 124 -10.71 -20.52 -1.46
N ALA A 125 -11.83 -21.00 -0.94
CA ALA A 125 -12.79 -21.80 -1.70
C ALA A 125 -13.41 -20.96 -2.84
N CYS A 126 -13.80 -19.72 -2.58
CA CYS A 126 -14.29 -18.79 -3.59
C CYS A 126 -13.25 -18.55 -4.69
N TYR A 127 -11.98 -18.41 -4.32
CA TYR A 127 -10.88 -18.26 -5.27
C TYR A 127 -10.87 -19.42 -6.28
N ILE A 128 -10.95 -20.65 -5.78
CA ILE A 128 -10.76 -21.87 -6.57
C ILE A 128 -12.03 -22.26 -7.35
N LEU A 129 -13.21 -22.11 -6.71
CA LEU A 129 -14.46 -22.72 -7.20
C LEU A 129 -15.33 -21.77 -8.01
N LEU A 130 -15.28 -20.46 -7.74
CA LEU A 130 -16.17 -19.51 -8.43
C LEU A 130 -15.65 -19.16 -9.83
N PRO A 131 -16.54 -18.79 -10.76
CA PRO A 131 -16.15 -18.38 -12.11
C PRO A 131 -15.15 -17.22 -12.10
N GLY A 132 -14.11 -17.34 -12.91
CA GLY A 132 -13.01 -16.40 -12.96
C GLY A 132 -12.45 -16.25 -14.37
N PHE A 133 -11.57 -15.26 -14.52
CA PHE A 133 -10.89 -14.97 -15.77
C PHE A 133 -9.43 -15.38 -15.67
N THR A 134 -8.91 -16.10 -16.66
CA THR A 134 -7.51 -16.54 -16.65
C THR A 134 -6.65 -15.57 -17.45
N CYS A 135 -5.53 -15.14 -16.87
CA CYS A 135 -4.55 -14.31 -17.58
C CYS A 135 -3.10 -14.71 -17.26
N TYR A 136 -2.16 -14.09 -17.98
CA TYR A 136 -0.73 -14.36 -17.82
C TYR A 136 -0.02 -13.16 -17.21
N GLY A 137 0.86 -13.42 -16.24
CA GLY A 137 1.74 -12.40 -15.69
C GLY A 137 2.88 -12.02 -16.64
N LYS A 138 3.86 -11.27 -16.11
CA LYS A 138 5.07 -10.94 -16.87
C LYS A 138 5.94 -12.18 -17.12
N PRO A 139 6.71 -12.21 -18.23
CA PRO A 139 7.78 -13.19 -18.42
C PRO A 139 8.76 -13.18 -17.26
N LEU A 140 9.04 -14.35 -16.69
CA LEU A 140 9.98 -14.51 -15.58
C LEU A 140 11.32 -15.01 -16.12
N ARG A 141 12.40 -14.26 -15.88
CA ARG A 141 13.73 -14.59 -16.43
C ARG A 141 14.30 -15.89 -15.86
N HIS A 142 14.11 -16.14 -14.56
CA HIS A 142 14.53 -17.40 -13.92
C HIS A 142 13.76 -18.63 -14.42
N LEU A 143 12.63 -18.44 -15.11
CA LEU A 143 11.90 -19.49 -15.82
C LEU A 143 12.11 -19.43 -17.34
N GLN A 144 13.26 -18.89 -17.79
CA GLN A 144 13.61 -18.78 -19.22
C GLN A 144 12.57 -18.01 -20.05
N GLY A 145 11.93 -17.00 -19.45
CA GLY A 145 10.91 -16.18 -20.11
C GLY A 145 9.51 -16.79 -20.11
N ASN A 146 9.32 -17.96 -19.49
CA ASN A 146 7.99 -18.52 -19.26
C ASN A 146 7.14 -17.59 -18.37
N ARG A 147 5.83 -17.68 -18.54
CA ARG A 147 4.85 -16.86 -17.84
C ARG A 147 4.01 -17.73 -16.93
N LEU A 148 3.75 -17.22 -15.74
CA LEU A 148 2.79 -17.83 -14.85
C LEU A 148 1.37 -17.46 -15.29
N MET A 149 0.50 -18.46 -15.25
CA MET A 149 -0.93 -18.32 -15.45
C MET A 149 -1.58 -18.00 -14.09
N TYR A 150 -2.55 -17.08 -14.10
CA TYR A 150 -3.28 -16.63 -12.90
C TYR A 150 -4.77 -16.75 -13.13
N TYR A 151 -5.47 -17.28 -12.14
CA TYR A 151 -6.93 -17.38 -12.13
C TYR A 151 -7.51 -16.21 -11.33
N CYS A 152 -8.28 -15.35 -12.01
CA CYS A 152 -8.81 -14.11 -11.44
C CYS A 152 -10.32 -14.19 -11.21
N SER A 153 -10.71 -14.74 -10.06
CA SER A 153 -12.10 -14.91 -9.60
C SER A 153 -12.55 -13.87 -8.55
N ALA A 154 -11.76 -12.84 -8.26
CA ALA A 154 -12.04 -11.91 -7.15
C ALA A 154 -13.35 -11.15 -7.35
N TYR A 155 -13.68 -10.81 -8.60
CA TYR A 155 -14.96 -10.17 -8.91
C TYR A 155 -16.14 -11.04 -8.46
N SER A 156 -16.21 -12.29 -8.92
CA SER A 156 -17.27 -13.22 -8.49
C SER A 156 -17.23 -13.48 -6.98
N SER A 157 -16.03 -13.58 -6.41
CA SER A 157 -15.84 -13.77 -4.96
C SER A 157 -16.46 -12.61 -4.17
N LEU A 158 -16.13 -11.36 -4.50
CA LEU A 158 -16.64 -10.17 -3.80
C LEU A 158 -18.17 -10.12 -3.72
N TYR A 159 -18.86 -10.30 -4.85
CA TYR A 159 -20.32 -10.25 -4.88
C TYR A 159 -20.95 -11.44 -4.16
N PHE A 160 -20.33 -12.61 -4.25
CA PHE A 160 -20.78 -13.77 -3.49
C PHE A 160 -20.59 -13.58 -1.98
N THR A 161 -19.47 -12.98 -1.55
CA THR A 161 -19.21 -12.62 -0.16
C THR A 161 -20.23 -11.59 0.35
N ILE A 162 -20.51 -10.54 -0.43
CA ILE A 162 -21.56 -9.55 -0.10
C ILE A 162 -22.92 -10.23 0.04
N PHE A 163 -23.29 -11.11 -0.89
CA PHE A 163 -24.55 -11.86 -0.82
C PHE A 163 -24.62 -12.70 0.48
N ASN A 164 -23.57 -13.45 0.79
CA ASN A 164 -23.52 -14.26 2.02
C ASN A 164 -23.59 -13.40 3.28
N MET A 165 -22.90 -12.25 3.32
CA MET A 165 -23.00 -11.31 4.44
C MET A 165 -24.43 -10.82 4.66
N VAL A 166 -25.15 -10.47 3.57
CA VAL A 166 -26.55 -10.04 3.64
C VAL A 166 -27.43 -11.18 4.14
N CYS A 167 -27.28 -12.39 3.61
CA CYS A 167 -28.05 -13.56 4.06
C CYS A 167 -27.80 -13.88 5.54
N LEU A 168 -26.54 -13.88 5.97
CA LEU A 168 -26.16 -14.17 7.35
C LEU A 168 -26.71 -13.13 8.34
N HIS A 169 -26.67 -11.85 7.98
CA HIS A 169 -27.25 -10.78 8.80
C HIS A 169 -28.78 -10.88 8.84
N TYR A 170 -29.43 -11.00 7.68
CA TYR A 170 -30.90 -11.03 7.58
C TYR A 170 -31.52 -12.24 8.29
N THR A 171 -30.89 -13.40 8.19
CA THR A 171 -31.35 -14.62 8.88
C THR A 171 -31.06 -14.63 10.38
N GLY A 172 -30.23 -13.69 10.87
CA GLY A 172 -29.77 -13.65 12.27
C GLY A 172 -28.74 -14.73 12.62
N LEU A 173 -28.31 -15.57 11.66
CA LEU A 173 -27.31 -16.62 11.90
C LEU A 173 -25.95 -16.06 12.31
N PHE A 174 -25.56 -14.94 11.68
CA PHE A 174 -24.37 -14.20 12.05
C PHE A 174 -24.61 -12.71 11.75
N PRO A 175 -25.01 -11.93 12.76
CA PRO A 175 -25.11 -10.49 12.62
C PRO A 175 -23.73 -9.95 12.26
N ILE A 176 -23.58 -9.32 11.09
CA ILE A 176 -22.25 -8.96 10.56
C ILE A 176 -21.48 -8.04 11.50
N TYR A 177 -22.16 -7.21 12.31
CA TYR A 177 -21.52 -6.39 13.31
C TYR A 177 -20.84 -7.16 14.45
N THR A 178 -21.02 -8.48 14.54
CA THR A 178 -20.25 -9.35 15.44
C THR A 178 -18.74 -9.19 15.22
N ILE A 179 -18.29 -8.89 13.99
CA ILE A 179 -16.86 -8.68 13.71
C ILE A 179 -16.29 -7.42 14.38
N LEU A 180 -17.15 -6.42 14.67
CA LEU A 180 -16.76 -5.23 15.44
C LEU A 180 -16.78 -5.52 16.94
N ASP A 181 -17.71 -6.36 17.42
CA ASP A 181 -17.72 -6.81 18.83
C ASP A 181 -16.48 -7.64 19.16
N GLU A 182 -16.04 -8.45 18.21
CA GLU A 182 -14.89 -9.35 18.32
C GLU A 182 -13.60 -8.73 17.74
N PHE A 183 -13.56 -7.41 17.51
CA PHE A 183 -12.46 -6.78 16.78
C PHE A 183 -11.08 -7.01 17.43
N GLY A 184 -10.98 -6.81 18.75
CA GLY A 184 -9.74 -7.04 19.49
C GLY A 184 -9.22 -8.48 19.35
N PRO A 185 -10.02 -9.50 19.71
CA PRO A 185 -9.67 -10.90 19.50
C PRO A 185 -9.34 -11.26 18.04
N LEU A 186 -10.12 -10.76 17.07
CA LEU A 186 -9.87 -10.99 15.64
C LEU A 186 -8.55 -10.38 15.18
N MET A 187 -8.20 -9.19 15.65
CA MET A 187 -6.92 -8.55 15.35
C MET A 187 -5.75 -9.38 15.88
N SER A 188 -5.83 -9.88 17.12
CA SER A 188 -4.80 -10.77 17.67
C SER A 188 -4.70 -12.09 16.90
N VAL A 189 -5.82 -12.68 16.50
CA VAL A 189 -5.83 -13.87 15.63
C VAL A 189 -5.17 -13.56 14.28
N ALA A 190 -5.46 -12.42 13.68
CA ALA A 190 -4.86 -12.00 12.41
C ALA A 190 -3.33 -11.83 12.53
N ILE A 191 -2.86 -11.18 13.60
CA ILE A 191 -1.43 -11.01 13.91
C ILE A 191 -0.76 -12.39 14.02
N LEU A 192 -1.29 -13.28 14.88
CA LEU A 192 -0.73 -14.61 15.09
C LEU A 192 -0.77 -15.47 13.82
N SER A 193 -1.86 -15.36 13.05
CA SER A 193 -1.99 -16.06 11.77
C SER A 193 -0.97 -15.55 10.75
N GLY A 194 -0.70 -14.25 10.71
CA GLY A 194 0.35 -13.65 9.88
C GLY A 194 1.73 -14.23 10.18
N PHE A 195 2.10 -14.35 11.46
CA PHE A 195 3.34 -15.02 11.86
C PHE A 195 3.35 -16.50 11.50
N LEU A 196 2.28 -17.23 11.84
CA LEU A 196 2.18 -18.67 11.60
C LEU A 196 2.29 -19.00 10.11
N VAL A 197 1.55 -18.30 9.26
CA VAL A 197 1.56 -18.55 7.82
C VAL A 197 2.89 -18.13 7.18
N SER A 198 3.52 -17.06 7.67
CA SER A 198 4.86 -16.68 7.24
C SER A 198 5.90 -17.74 7.59
N PHE A 199 5.81 -18.31 8.79
CA PHE A 199 6.64 -19.43 9.21
C PHE A 199 6.45 -20.64 8.29
N LEU A 200 5.20 -21.05 8.05
CA LEU A 200 4.90 -22.15 7.15
C LEU A 200 5.39 -21.89 5.73
N ALA A 201 5.18 -20.70 5.18
CA ALA A 201 5.63 -20.32 3.84
C ALA A 201 7.16 -20.37 3.72
N TYR A 202 7.88 -19.82 4.70
CA TYR A 202 9.34 -19.80 4.71
C TYR A 202 9.91 -21.22 4.73
N PHE A 203 9.56 -22.03 5.74
CA PHE A 203 10.12 -23.38 5.86
C PHE A 203 9.63 -24.34 4.76
N SER A 204 8.40 -24.17 4.25
CA SER A 204 7.90 -24.91 3.10
C SER A 204 8.75 -24.67 1.84
N ALA A 205 9.20 -23.43 1.60
CA ALA A 205 10.06 -23.13 0.47
C ALA A 205 11.40 -23.87 0.55
N PHE A 206 11.99 -23.96 1.75
CA PHE A 206 13.21 -24.75 1.96
C PHE A 206 12.98 -26.25 1.78
N ALA A 207 11.91 -26.80 2.37
CA ALA A 207 11.58 -28.21 2.29
C ALA A 207 11.31 -28.68 0.84
N ARG A 208 10.71 -27.81 0.02
CA ARG A 208 10.43 -28.10 -1.41
C ARG A 208 11.58 -27.73 -2.35
N GLY A 209 12.65 -27.11 -1.86
CA GLY A 209 13.72 -26.61 -2.71
C GLY A 209 13.29 -25.47 -3.66
N ALA A 210 12.23 -24.73 -3.30
CA ALA A 210 11.63 -23.66 -4.09
C ALA A 210 12.21 -22.27 -3.75
N GLN A 211 13.43 -22.23 -3.20
CA GLN A 211 14.08 -20.99 -2.80
C GLN A 211 14.27 -20.04 -3.98
N HIS A 212 14.16 -18.74 -3.72
CA HIS A 212 14.40 -17.70 -4.70
C HIS A 212 15.11 -16.52 -4.04
N ARG A 213 16.25 -16.09 -4.60
CA ARG A 213 17.02 -14.91 -4.16
C ARG A 213 17.19 -14.83 -2.62
N ILE A 214 17.78 -15.85 -2.01
CA ILE A 214 18.09 -15.93 -0.58
C ILE A 214 19.41 -15.21 -0.30
N THR A 215 19.43 -14.33 0.70
CA THR A 215 20.60 -13.51 1.06
C THR A 215 21.56 -14.19 2.03
N GLY A 216 21.10 -15.23 2.74
CA GLY A 216 21.86 -15.91 3.79
C GLY A 216 21.70 -15.27 5.17
N TYR A 217 20.83 -14.28 5.31
CA TYR A 217 20.48 -13.63 6.58
C TYR A 217 19.06 -14.02 6.98
N PRO A 218 18.86 -15.03 7.86
CA PRO A 218 17.55 -15.65 8.06
C PRO A 218 16.44 -14.70 8.51
N ILE A 219 16.76 -13.67 9.31
CA ILE A 219 15.77 -12.67 9.77
C ILE A 219 15.25 -11.85 8.58
N TYR A 220 16.17 -11.37 7.74
CA TYR A 220 15.83 -10.62 6.53
C TYR A 220 15.13 -11.50 5.50
N ASP A 221 15.61 -12.72 5.28
CA ASP A 221 15.01 -13.66 4.34
C ASP A 221 13.62 -14.12 4.79
N PHE A 222 13.37 -14.24 6.10
CA PHE A 222 12.03 -14.49 6.63
C PHE A 222 11.09 -13.31 6.38
N PHE A 223 11.58 -12.08 6.59
CA PHE A 223 10.82 -10.87 6.34
C PHE A 223 10.44 -10.69 4.86
N MET A 224 11.42 -10.81 3.97
CA MET A 224 11.25 -10.63 2.53
C MET A 224 10.64 -11.87 1.85
N GLY A 225 10.84 -13.06 2.40
CA GLY A 225 10.32 -14.33 1.89
C GLY A 225 11.36 -15.19 1.18
N ALA A 226 11.03 -16.48 1.08
CA ALA A 226 11.92 -17.49 0.51
C ALA A 226 11.48 -18.00 -0.88
N GLU A 227 10.23 -17.82 -1.26
CA GLU A 227 9.69 -18.26 -2.56
C GLU A 227 9.03 -17.10 -3.29
N LEU A 228 9.14 -17.09 -4.62
CA LEU A 228 8.51 -16.05 -5.41
C LEU A 228 6.99 -16.17 -5.40
N ASN A 229 6.40 -17.25 -5.93
CA ASN A 229 4.95 -17.38 -6.07
C ASN A 229 4.47 -18.76 -5.61
N PRO A 230 4.33 -18.99 -4.28
CA PRO A 230 3.80 -20.25 -3.78
C PRO A 230 2.36 -20.47 -4.25
N ARG A 231 2.05 -21.72 -4.58
CA ARG A 231 0.76 -22.11 -5.16
C ARG A 231 0.17 -23.35 -4.50
N LEU A 232 -1.16 -23.36 -4.39
CA LEU A 232 -1.94 -24.49 -3.89
C LEU A 232 -2.84 -25.04 -5.01
N PHE A 233 -2.83 -26.36 -5.19
CA PHE A 233 -3.54 -27.10 -6.25
C PHE A 233 -3.25 -26.62 -7.69
N GLY A 234 -2.17 -25.87 -7.90
CA GLY A 234 -1.82 -25.27 -9.20
C GLY A 234 -2.72 -24.09 -9.64
N ILE A 235 -3.75 -23.76 -8.87
CA ILE A 235 -4.74 -22.72 -9.18
C ILE A 235 -4.55 -21.50 -8.28
N LEU A 236 -4.57 -21.71 -6.96
CA LEU A 236 -4.49 -20.63 -5.98
C LEU A 236 -3.05 -20.13 -5.87
N ASP A 237 -2.83 -18.91 -6.28
CA ASP A 237 -1.58 -18.18 -6.06
C ASP A 237 -1.72 -17.33 -4.79
N PHE A 238 -0.89 -17.61 -3.77
CA PHE A 238 -1.07 -17.01 -2.45
C PHE A 238 -0.93 -15.49 -2.48
N LYS A 239 -0.08 -14.91 -3.35
CA LYS A 239 0.03 -13.46 -3.43
C LYS A 239 -1.25 -12.82 -3.98
N MET A 240 -1.79 -13.37 -5.06
CA MET A 240 -3.07 -12.91 -5.62
C MET A 240 -4.23 -13.08 -4.63
N PHE A 241 -4.20 -14.17 -3.85
CA PHE A 241 -5.18 -14.41 -2.81
C PHE A 241 -5.13 -13.33 -1.73
N TYR A 242 -3.93 -13.04 -1.23
CA TYR A 242 -3.69 -12.05 -0.19
C TYR A 242 -3.93 -10.60 -0.62
N GLU A 243 -3.46 -10.19 -1.81
CA GLU A 243 -3.42 -8.77 -2.20
C GLU A 243 -4.80 -8.15 -2.39
N VAL A 244 -5.80 -8.96 -2.77
CA VAL A 244 -7.16 -8.47 -3.10
C VAL A 244 -8.22 -8.91 -2.09
N ARG A 245 -8.37 -10.21 -1.86
CA ARG A 245 -9.58 -10.74 -1.21
C ARG A 245 -9.60 -10.43 0.28
N ILE A 246 -8.53 -10.81 0.98
CA ILE A 246 -8.50 -10.72 2.44
C ILE A 246 -8.60 -9.27 2.94
N PRO A 247 -7.68 -8.35 2.60
CA PRO A 247 -7.66 -7.01 3.20
C PRO A 247 -8.90 -6.19 2.85
N TRP A 248 -9.24 -6.12 1.57
CA TRP A 248 -10.28 -5.20 1.09
C TRP A 248 -11.69 -5.70 1.38
N PHE A 249 -11.92 -7.02 1.37
CA PHE A 249 -13.25 -7.56 1.67
C PHE A 249 -13.52 -7.47 3.18
N MET A 250 -12.51 -7.67 4.02
CA MET A 250 -12.64 -7.43 5.47
C MET A 250 -12.90 -5.96 5.79
N LEU A 251 -12.19 -5.03 5.14
CA LEU A 251 -12.37 -3.60 5.36
C LEU A 251 -13.78 -3.12 4.94
N LEU A 252 -14.28 -3.63 3.80
CA LEU A 252 -15.68 -3.45 3.40
C LEU A 252 -16.63 -4.07 4.44
N GLY A 253 -16.34 -5.29 4.89
CA GLY A 253 -17.08 -5.99 5.93
C GLY A 253 -17.25 -5.17 7.20
N LEU A 254 -16.18 -4.56 7.71
CA LEU A 254 -16.17 -3.69 8.89
C LEU A 254 -17.07 -2.47 8.69
N SER A 255 -17.09 -1.88 7.51
CA SER A 255 -17.94 -0.72 7.21
C SER A 255 -19.42 -1.09 7.14
N CYS A 256 -19.74 -2.22 6.51
CA CYS A 256 -21.09 -2.77 6.50
C CYS A 256 -21.56 -3.15 7.91
N ALA A 257 -20.65 -3.68 8.74
CA ALA A 257 -20.89 -3.95 10.15
C ALA A 257 -21.26 -2.67 10.93
N ALA A 258 -20.51 -1.58 10.74
CA ALA A 258 -20.85 -0.30 11.36
C ALA A 258 -22.22 0.21 10.89
N ALA A 259 -22.51 0.12 9.58
CA ALA A 259 -23.80 0.55 9.01
C ALA A 259 -24.99 -0.24 9.57
N THR A 260 -24.88 -1.57 9.62
CA THR A 260 -25.96 -2.43 10.13
C THR A 260 -26.18 -2.24 11.63
N ARG A 261 -25.10 -2.10 12.42
CA ARG A 261 -25.21 -1.79 13.84
C ARG A 261 -25.85 -0.43 14.10
N GLN A 262 -25.48 0.58 13.32
CA GLN A 262 -26.04 1.93 13.44
C GLN A 262 -27.54 1.92 13.11
N TYR A 263 -27.93 1.19 12.06
CA TYR A 263 -29.35 1.00 11.72
C TYR A 263 -30.12 0.31 12.84
N GLU A 264 -29.57 -0.73 13.46
CA GLU A 264 -30.23 -1.43 14.58
C GLU A 264 -30.35 -0.55 15.83
N ARG A 265 -29.31 0.22 16.17
CA ARG A 265 -29.30 1.08 17.35
C ARG A 265 -30.17 2.33 17.21
N TYR A 266 -30.21 2.93 16.02
CA TYR A 266 -30.79 4.27 15.83
C TYR A 266 -31.94 4.32 14.82
N GLY A 267 -32.21 3.24 14.08
CA GLY A 267 -33.21 3.19 13.02
C GLY A 267 -32.79 3.88 11.71
N TYR A 268 -31.54 4.37 11.62
CA TYR A 268 -30.98 4.98 10.42
C TYR A 268 -29.46 4.82 10.37
N VAL A 269 -28.87 5.03 9.19
CA VAL A 269 -27.41 5.07 8.99
C VAL A 269 -27.01 6.51 8.69
N SER A 270 -25.96 7.01 9.33
CA SER A 270 -25.46 8.36 9.10
C SER A 270 -24.77 8.46 7.74
N GLY A 271 -24.69 9.67 7.20
CA GLY A 271 -24.09 9.89 5.90
C GLY A 271 -22.58 9.58 5.88
N GLU A 272 -21.89 9.75 7.01
CA GLU A 272 -20.47 9.47 7.20
C GLU A 272 -20.17 7.97 7.10
N VAL A 273 -21.01 7.14 7.73
CA VAL A 273 -20.90 5.68 7.65
C VAL A 273 -21.26 5.21 6.23
N LEU A 274 -22.29 5.77 5.60
CA LEU A 274 -22.61 5.49 4.20
C LEU A 274 -21.47 5.90 3.25
N PHE A 275 -20.80 7.01 3.53
CA PHE A 275 -19.62 7.44 2.79
C PHE A 275 -18.49 6.40 2.89
N LEU A 276 -18.19 5.87 4.08
CA LEU A 276 -17.18 4.81 4.24
C LEU A 276 -17.58 3.49 3.56
N VAL A 277 -18.85 3.09 3.64
CA VAL A 277 -19.34 1.89 2.92
C VAL A 277 -19.14 2.06 1.40
N MET A 278 -19.52 3.22 0.86
CA MET A 278 -19.32 3.55 -0.55
C MET A 278 -17.84 3.58 -0.92
N ALA A 279 -17.00 4.25 -0.12
CA ALA A 279 -15.57 4.39 -0.36
C ALA A 279 -14.84 3.05 -0.36
N HIS A 280 -15.06 2.21 0.66
CA HIS A 280 -14.45 0.88 0.76
C HIS A 280 -15.01 -0.10 -0.28
N PHE A 281 -16.30 -0.01 -0.62
CA PHE A 281 -16.87 -0.80 -1.72
C PHE A 281 -16.22 -0.45 -3.05
N LEU A 282 -16.10 0.84 -3.39
CA LEU A 282 -15.48 1.28 -4.64
C LEU A 282 -14.04 0.80 -4.76
N TYR A 283 -13.27 0.85 -3.67
CA TYR A 283 -11.89 0.37 -3.63
C TYR A 283 -11.82 -1.15 -3.81
N ALA A 284 -12.53 -1.92 -2.98
CA ALA A 284 -12.56 -3.38 -3.04
C ALA A 284 -13.04 -3.88 -4.41
N ASN A 285 -14.11 -3.28 -4.94
CA ASN A 285 -14.67 -3.62 -6.24
C ASN A 285 -13.74 -3.24 -7.40
N ALA A 286 -13.01 -2.12 -7.33
CA ALA A 286 -12.02 -1.80 -8.34
C ALA A 286 -10.86 -2.81 -8.38
N CYS A 287 -10.34 -3.20 -7.23
CA CYS A 287 -9.32 -4.25 -7.14
C CYS A 287 -9.86 -5.59 -7.66
N ALA A 288 -11.07 -5.98 -7.29
CA ALA A 288 -11.70 -7.23 -7.70
C ALA A 288 -12.02 -7.28 -9.21
N LYS A 289 -12.61 -6.21 -9.75
CA LYS A 289 -12.97 -6.12 -11.18
C LYS A 289 -11.73 -6.08 -12.07
N ALA A 290 -10.66 -5.44 -11.60
CA ALA A 290 -9.41 -5.25 -12.33
C ALA A 290 -8.31 -6.23 -11.91
N GLU A 291 -8.63 -7.31 -11.19
CA GLU A 291 -7.64 -8.26 -10.62
C GLU A 291 -6.58 -8.73 -11.63
N HIS A 292 -6.97 -9.03 -12.87
CA HIS A 292 -6.06 -9.40 -13.95
C HIS A 292 -4.93 -8.39 -14.23
N LEU A 293 -5.13 -7.10 -13.94
CA LEU A 293 -4.12 -6.05 -14.12
C LEU A 293 -3.01 -6.14 -13.06
N ILE A 294 -3.32 -6.73 -11.90
CA ILE A 294 -2.39 -6.92 -10.78
C ILE A 294 -1.30 -7.93 -11.14
N THR A 295 -1.59 -8.91 -12.00
CA THR A 295 -0.63 -9.96 -12.42
C THR A 295 0.66 -9.44 -13.06
N THR A 296 0.71 -8.14 -13.40
CA THR A 296 1.87 -7.48 -14.00
C THR A 296 2.59 -6.51 -13.06
N THR A 297 2.13 -6.37 -11.81
CA THR A 297 2.70 -5.49 -10.79
C THR A 297 4.00 -6.08 -10.21
N TRP A 298 4.80 -5.20 -9.61
CA TRP A 298 6.07 -5.58 -8.96
C TRP A 298 5.89 -6.70 -7.94
N ASP A 299 4.82 -6.65 -7.17
CA ASP A 299 4.53 -7.60 -6.09
C ASP A 299 4.38 -9.03 -6.63
N MET A 300 3.82 -9.18 -7.84
CA MET A 300 3.66 -10.49 -8.48
C MET A 300 4.95 -11.05 -9.08
N TYR A 301 5.66 -10.27 -9.89
CA TYR A 301 6.80 -10.81 -10.66
C TYR A 301 8.15 -10.66 -9.96
N GLN A 302 8.26 -9.77 -8.96
CA GLN A 302 9.51 -9.50 -8.27
C GLN A 302 9.45 -9.86 -6.79
N GLU A 303 8.55 -9.24 -6.03
CA GLU A 303 8.57 -9.34 -4.56
C GLU A 303 8.43 -10.79 -4.12
N LYS A 304 9.16 -11.28 -3.11
CA LYS A 304 8.99 -12.68 -2.65
C LYS A 304 7.85 -12.74 -1.64
N LEU A 305 7.15 -13.87 -1.54
CA LEU A 305 6.13 -14.02 -0.49
C LEU A 305 6.81 -14.29 0.86
N GLY A 306 6.96 -13.25 1.67
CA GLY A 306 7.50 -13.31 3.03
C GLY A 306 6.57 -12.72 4.07
N PHE A 307 7.09 -12.56 5.30
CA PHE A 307 6.32 -11.97 6.40
C PHE A 307 5.74 -10.61 6.03
N LEU A 308 6.48 -9.74 5.33
CA LEU A 308 5.99 -8.43 4.93
C LEU A 308 4.64 -8.55 4.19
N LEU A 309 4.57 -9.32 3.11
CA LEU A 309 3.37 -9.45 2.30
C LEU A 309 2.27 -10.25 3.02
N ILE A 310 2.62 -11.33 3.72
CA ILE A 310 1.63 -12.17 4.41
C ILE A 310 1.00 -11.39 5.57
N PHE A 311 1.81 -10.84 6.46
CA PHE A 311 1.35 -10.10 7.63
C PHE A 311 0.54 -8.86 7.25
N TRP A 312 1.01 -8.05 6.29
CA TRP A 312 0.27 -6.85 5.90
C TRP A 312 -1.08 -7.16 5.28
N ASN A 313 -1.20 -8.21 4.46
CA ASN A 313 -2.49 -8.55 3.85
C ASN A 313 -3.44 -9.27 4.80
N MET A 314 -2.93 -10.07 5.73
CA MET A 314 -3.75 -10.80 6.71
C MET A 314 -4.18 -9.93 7.89
N ALA A 315 -3.31 -9.05 8.37
CA ALA A 315 -3.51 -8.28 9.59
C ALA A 315 -3.36 -6.77 9.34
N GLY A 316 -2.22 -6.32 8.81
CA GLY A 316 -1.86 -4.91 8.77
C GLY A 316 -2.88 -4.00 8.08
N VAL A 317 -3.24 -4.29 6.82
CA VAL A 317 -4.20 -3.50 6.05
C VAL A 317 -5.61 -3.56 6.67
N PRO A 318 -6.26 -4.73 6.82
CA PRO A 318 -7.66 -4.76 7.26
C PRO A 318 -7.85 -4.27 8.69
N MET A 319 -6.87 -4.48 9.59
CA MET A 319 -7.02 -4.11 11.00
C MET A 319 -6.48 -2.71 11.32
N SER A 320 -5.57 -2.14 10.52
CA SER A 320 -5.05 -0.78 10.78
C SER A 320 -5.70 0.29 9.89
N TYR A 321 -6.23 -0.03 8.71
CA TYR A 321 -6.89 0.98 7.87
C TYR A 321 -8.32 1.26 8.32
N CYS A 322 -8.89 0.38 9.15
CA CYS A 322 -10.27 0.47 9.62
C CYS A 322 -10.50 1.45 10.78
N HIS A 323 -9.48 2.17 11.28
CA HIS A 323 -9.65 3.06 12.42
C HIS A 323 -10.69 4.16 12.21
N CYS A 324 -10.95 4.56 10.97
CA CYS A 324 -12.08 5.44 10.65
C CYS A 324 -13.43 4.80 10.98
N VAL A 325 -13.61 3.51 10.66
CA VAL A 325 -14.81 2.73 10.96
C VAL A 325 -14.98 2.57 12.47
N LEU A 326 -13.91 2.19 13.18
CA LEU A 326 -13.94 2.03 14.64
C LEU A 326 -14.29 3.36 15.34
N TYR A 327 -13.79 4.48 14.83
CA TYR A 327 -14.10 5.79 15.38
C TYR A 327 -15.59 6.14 15.26
N LEU A 328 -16.20 5.90 14.10
CA LEU A 328 -17.62 6.18 13.84
C LEU A 328 -18.56 5.20 14.59
N ASP A 329 -18.15 3.93 14.70
CA ASP A 329 -18.92 2.89 15.39
C ASP A 329 -18.98 3.11 16.92
N GLY A 330 -17.86 3.54 17.50
CA GLY A 330 -17.74 3.77 18.94
C GLY A 330 -18.44 5.03 19.46
N ARG A 331 -19.09 5.82 18.59
CA ARG A 331 -19.65 7.13 18.93
C ARG A 331 -21.06 7.34 18.41
N HIS A 332 -21.80 8.18 19.12
CA HIS A 332 -23.12 8.61 18.67
C HIS A 332 -23.01 9.49 17.41
N PRO A 333 -23.87 9.34 16.40
CA PRO A 333 -23.73 10.07 15.12
C PRO A 333 -23.66 11.59 15.23
N SER A 334 -24.25 12.17 16.28
CA SER A 334 -24.19 13.61 16.52
C SER A 334 -22.79 14.15 16.84
N THR A 335 -21.85 13.31 17.28
CA THR A 335 -20.50 13.77 17.66
C THR A 335 -19.60 14.04 16.46
N TYR A 336 -19.89 13.40 15.32
CA TYR A 336 -19.11 13.52 14.09
C TYR A 336 -19.97 14.00 12.92
N ALA A 337 -21.17 14.53 13.18
CA ALA A 337 -22.11 14.90 12.14
C ALA A 337 -21.55 16.01 11.23
N TRP A 338 -21.44 15.71 9.94
CA TRP A 338 -21.07 16.67 8.92
C TRP A 338 -22.26 17.54 8.53
N ASN A 339 -21.97 18.75 8.06
CA ASN A 339 -22.97 19.50 7.31
C ASN A 339 -23.39 18.68 6.07
N LYS A 340 -24.69 18.42 5.93
CA LYS A 340 -25.23 17.55 4.87
C LYS A 340 -24.83 18.01 3.46
N ASN A 341 -24.79 19.30 3.20
CA ASN A 341 -24.42 19.84 1.88
C ASN A 341 -22.93 19.60 1.60
N ILE A 342 -22.07 19.82 2.61
CA ILE A 342 -20.63 19.55 2.50
C ILE A 342 -20.40 18.06 2.25
N LEU A 343 -21.12 17.19 2.96
CA LEU A 343 -21.00 15.75 2.80
C LEU A 343 -21.41 15.28 1.39
N ILE A 344 -22.49 15.83 0.83
CA ILE A 344 -22.92 15.54 -0.54
C ILE A 344 -21.84 15.98 -1.55
N VAL A 345 -21.33 17.20 -1.41
CA VAL A 345 -20.26 17.71 -2.29
C VAL A 345 -18.99 16.86 -2.16
N TRP A 346 -18.62 16.47 -0.94
CA TRP A 346 -17.46 15.61 -0.68
C TRP A 346 -17.63 14.22 -1.28
N SER A 347 -18.82 13.63 -1.17
CA SER A 347 -19.15 12.35 -1.79
C SER A 347 -19.09 12.42 -3.32
N ALA A 348 -19.62 13.48 -3.93
CA ALA A 348 -19.55 13.71 -5.38
C ALA A 348 -18.11 13.88 -5.85
N ALA A 349 -17.29 14.61 -5.09
CA ALA A 349 -15.88 14.74 -5.35
C ALA A 349 -15.13 13.40 -5.27
N TYR A 350 -15.43 12.59 -4.25
CA TYR A 350 -14.84 11.26 -4.12
C TYR A 350 -15.14 10.38 -5.34
N LEU A 351 -16.39 10.39 -5.81
CA LEU A 351 -16.78 9.66 -7.03
C LEU A 351 -16.05 10.16 -8.27
N PHE A 352 -15.84 11.47 -8.40
CA PHE A 352 -15.04 12.04 -9.48
C PHE A 352 -13.58 11.58 -9.42
N VAL A 353 -12.94 11.67 -8.25
CA VAL A 353 -11.55 11.23 -8.06
C VAL A 353 -11.42 9.72 -8.27
N TYR A 354 -12.42 8.93 -7.86
CA TYR A 354 -12.53 7.50 -8.18
C TYR A 354 -12.54 7.26 -9.69
N TRP A 355 -13.33 8.02 -10.45
CA TRP A 355 -13.34 7.92 -11.91
C TRP A 355 -11.96 8.21 -12.51
N VAL A 356 -11.27 9.26 -12.04
CA VAL A 356 -9.89 9.58 -12.46
C VAL A 356 -8.94 8.40 -12.16
N TRP A 357 -8.99 7.87 -10.94
CA TRP A 357 -8.09 6.79 -10.51
C TRP A 357 -8.30 5.48 -11.28
N ASP A 358 -9.56 5.06 -11.43
CA ASP A 358 -9.94 3.82 -12.11
C ASP A 358 -9.60 3.89 -13.60
N THR A 359 -9.88 5.02 -14.25
CA THR A 359 -9.58 5.21 -15.67
C THR A 359 -8.10 5.47 -15.93
N ALA A 360 -7.36 6.15 -15.05
CA ALA A 360 -5.90 6.26 -15.15
C ALA A 360 -5.24 4.89 -15.12
N ASN A 361 -5.55 4.06 -14.12
CA ASN A 361 -5.00 2.71 -14.06
C ASN A 361 -5.42 1.86 -15.26
N SER A 362 -6.66 2.01 -15.73
CA SER A 362 -7.13 1.34 -16.96
C SER A 362 -6.32 1.77 -18.18
N GLN A 363 -6.12 3.07 -18.42
CA GLN A 363 -5.39 3.58 -19.59
C GLN A 363 -3.95 3.06 -19.66
N LYS A 364 -3.22 3.10 -18.53
CA LYS A 364 -1.84 2.57 -18.43
C LYS A 364 -1.77 1.09 -18.81
N ASN A 365 -2.68 0.29 -18.29
CA ASN A 365 -2.67 -1.15 -18.53
C ASN A 365 -3.19 -1.50 -19.92
N ALA A 366 -4.28 -0.88 -20.36
CA ALA A 366 -4.84 -1.03 -21.69
C ALA A 366 -3.82 -0.67 -22.77
N PHE A 367 -3.06 0.41 -22.59
CA PHE A 367 -1.95 0.76 -23.49
C PHE A 367 -0.98 -0.42 -23.69
N ARG A 368 -0.51 -1.03 -22.60
CA ARG A 368 0.41 -2.17 -22.67
C ARG A 368 -0.21 -3.42 -23.26
N MET A 369 -1.51 -3.64 -23.05
CA MET A 369 -2.24 -4.77 -23.64
C MET A 369 -2.46 -4.57 -25.14
N MET A 370 -2.83 -3.36 -25.57
CA MET A 370 -3.01 -2.98 -26.98
C MET A 370 -1.71 -3.11 -27.77
N GLN A 371 -0.59 -2.64 -27.22
CA GLN A 371 0.74 -2.80 -27.84
C GLN A 371 1.13 -4.26 -28.09
N ARG A 372 0.55 -5.19 -27.32
CA ARG A 372 0.80 -6.63 -27.46
C ARG A 372 -0.25 -7.34 -28.31
N GLY A 373 -1.26 -6.62 -28.82
CA GLY A 373 -2.42 -7.21 -29.50
C GLY A 373 -3.28 -8.10 -28.60
N LYS A 374 -3.26 -7.87 -27.28
CA LYS A 374 -3.92 -8.71 -26.26
C LYS A 374 -4.91 -7.93 -25.40
N MET A 375 -5.59 -6.94 -25.97
CA MET A 375 -6.62 -6.22 -25.23
C MET A 375 -7.77 -7.17 -24.89
N VAL A 376 -8.22 -7.16 -23.64
CA VAL A 376 -9.36 -7.94 -23.17
C VAL A 376 -10.33 -6.99 -22.50
N GLU A 377 -11.52 -6.83 -23.07
CA GLU A 377 -12.62 -6.15 -22.40
C GLU A 377 -13.38 -7.14 -21.54
N ARG A 378 -13.46 -6.88 -20.23
CA ARG A 378 -14.21 -7.69 -19.28
C ARG A 378 -15.52 -6.99 -18.94
N SER A 379 -16.63 -7.71 -18.98
CA SER A 379 -17.93 -7.21 -18.55
C SER A 379 -18.05 -7.21 -17.02
N THR A 380 -17.42 -6.23 -16.37
CA THR A 380 -17.45 -6.04 -14.91
C THR A 380 -18.12 -4.72 -14.52
N PHE A 381 -18.67 -4.61 -13.31
CA PHE A 381 -19.35 -3.40 -12.84
C PHE A 381 -18.47 -2.60 -11.87
N PRO A 382 -18.42 -1.26 -11.95
CA PRO A 382 -18.84 -0.42 -13.06
C PRO A 382 -17.76 -0.36 -14.16
N GLN A 383 -18.23 -0.10 -15.38
CA GLN A 383 -17.43 -0.07 -16.59
C GLN A 383 -17.36 1.40 -17.05
N LEU A 384 -16.38 2.16 -16.53
CA LEU A 384 -16.34 3.61 -16.69
C LEU A 384 -15.99 4.06 -18.13
N PRO A 385 -16.40 5.26 -18.57
CA PRO A 385 -15.97 5.82 -19.85
C PRO A 385 -14.48 6.21 -19.81
N TRP A 386 -13.84 6.29 -20.98
CA TRP A 386 -12.46 6.75 -21.14
C TRP A 386 -11.37 5.85 -20.49
N ARG A 387 -11.62 4.55 -20.43
CA ARG A 387 -10.68 3.55 -19.87
C ARG A 387 -9.49 3.21 -20.76
N HIS A 388 -9.58 3.52 -22.05
CA HIS A 388 -8.48 3.37 -23.01
C HIS A 388 -8.49 4.52 -24.00
N ILE A 389 -7.33 4.78 -24.60
CA ILE A 389 -7.12 5.84 -25.58
C ILE A 389 -6.72 5.17 -26.89
N HIS A 390 -7.46 5.46 -27.96
CA HIS A 390 -7.11 5.02 -29.31
C HIS A 390 -6.02 5.93 -29.87
N ASN A 391 -5.01 5.33 -30.51
CA ASN A 391 -3.86 6.03 -31.08
C ASN A 391 -3.18 7.01 -30.08
N PRO A 392 -2.76 6.51 -28.90
CA PRO A 392 -2.22 7.38 -27.86
C PRO A 392 -0.88 7.98 -28.26
N LYS A 393 -0.59 9.18 -27.75
CA LYS A 393 0.75 9.78 -27.83
C LYS A 393 1.75 8.91 -27.07
N THR A 394 2.87 8.61 -27.72
CA THR A 394 3.95 7.79 -27.15
C THR A 394 5.31 8.38 -27.47
N LEU A 395 6.27 8.15 -26.56
CA LEU A 395 7.69 8.32 -26.86
C LEU A 395 8.32 6.95 -27.09
N VAL A 396 9.20 6.84 -28.08
CA VAL A 396 9.92 5.61 -28.42
C VAL A 396 11.38 5.78 -28.03
N THR A 397 11.94 4.81 -27.32
CA THR A 397 13.37 4.79 -26.98
C THR A 397 14.21 4.30 -28.14
N GLU A 398 15.53 4.51 -28.06
CA GLU A 398 16.49 4.00 -29.05
C GLU A 398 16.38 2.47 -29.21
N ASP A 399 16.14 1.75 -28.11
CA ASP A 399 15.94 0.29 -28.11
C ASP A 399 14.53 -0.16 -28.58
N GLY A 400 13.69 0.76 -29.06
CA GLY A 400 12.32 0.47 -29.53
C GLY A 400 11.27 0.30 -28.44
N ASP A 401 11.65 0.46 -27.17
CA ASP A 401 10.74 0.48 -26.03
C ASP A 401 9.87 1.74 -26.06
N THR A 402 8.69 1.70 -25.44
CA THR A 402 7.71 2.81 -25.58
C THR A 402 7.23 3.32 -24.24
N LEU A 403 7.00 4.62 -24.15
CA LEU A 403 6.42 5.32 -23.00
C LEU A 403 5.06 5.89 -23.36
N PHE A 404 4.09 5.67 -22.46
CA PHE A 404 2.76 6.26 -22.55
C PHE A 404 2.80 7.68 -21.99
N VAL A 405 2.51 8.68 -22.83
CA VAL A 405 2.58 10.10 -22.47
C VAL A 405 1.27 10.84 -22.76
N ASP A 406 0.16 10.10 -22.77
CA ASP A 406 -1.18 10.61 -23.08
C ASP A 406 -2.17 10.40 -21.93
N GLY A 407 -3.40 10.89 -22.10
CA GLY A 407 -4.47 10.75 -21.12
C GLY A 407 -4.09 11.35 -19.77
N TRP A 408 -4.42 10.64 -18.69
CA TRP A 408 -4.09 11.07 -17.34
C TRP A 408 -2.57 11.19 -17.11
N TYR A 409 -1.77 10.35 -17.77
CA TYR A 409 -0.30 10.37 -17.64
C TYR A 409 0.35 11.48 -18.45
N GLY A 410 -0.36 12.05 -19.43
CA GLY A 410 0.02 13.30 -20.10
C GLY A 410 -0.17 14.54 -19.20
N LEU A 411 -0.97 14.44 -18.13
CA LEU A 411 -1.21 15.53 -17.18
C LEU A 411 -0.25 15.48 -15.99
N ALA A 412 -0.09 14.30 -15.38
CA ALA A 412 0.89 14.08 -14.31
C ALA A 412 1.37 12.63 -14.30
N ARG A 413 2.68 12.45 -14.10
CA ARG A 413 3.34 11.14 -14.23
C ARG A 413 2.86 10.09 -13.22
N LYS A 414 2.32 10.53 -12.08
CA LYS A 414 1.81 9.73 -10.96
C LYS A 414 0.43 10.20 -10.46
N VAL A 415 -0.42 10.69 -11.37
CA VAL A 415 -1.80 11.13 -11.05
C VAL A 415 -2.60 10.14 -10.18
N HIS A 416 -2.57 8.83 -10.51
CA HIS A 416 -3.19 7.78 -9.71
C HIS A 416 -2.73 7.74 -8.24
N TYR A 417 -1.46 8.07 -7.94
CA TYR A 417 -0.99 8.14 -6.55
C TYR A 417 -1.58 9.34 -5.80
N SER A 418 -1.84 10.44 -6.49
CA SER A 418 -2.56 11.59 -5.92
C SER A 418 -4.01 11.24 -5.59
N CYS A 419 -4.67 10.45 -6.45
CA CYS A 419 -6.01 9.97 -6.17
C CYS A 419 -6.03 9.00 -4.97
N ASP A 420 -5.09 8.06 -4.89
CA ASP A 420 -5.00 7.16 -3.72
C ASP A 420 -4.79 7.96 -2.42
N MET A 421 -3.92 8.99 -2.44
CA MET A 421 -3.72 9.86 -1.29
C MET A 421 -5.00 10.63 -0.92
N PHE A 422 -5.76 11.09 -1.92
CA PHE A 422 -7.06 11.72 -1.69
C PHE A 422 -8.06 10.76 -1.02
N PHE A 423 -8.08 9.48 -1.41
CA PHE A 423 -8.93 8.48 -0.74
C PHE A 423 -8.51 8.31 0.72
N ALA A 424 -7.21 8.13 0.98
CA ALA A 424 -6.69 7.97 2.33
C ALA A 424 -7.05 9.17 3.22
N LEU A 425 -6.83 10.39 2.72
CA LEU A 425 -7.24 11.61 3.42
C LEU A 425 -8.75 11.67 3.65
N SER A 426 -9.56 11.28 2.67
CA SER A 426 -11.02 11.31 2.79
C SER A 426 -11.54 10.36 3.87
N TRP A 427 -10.92 9.19 4.02
CA TRP A 427 -11.30 8.20 5.04
C TRP A 427 -10.98 8.68 6.46
N ALA A 428 -9.89 9.43 6.63
CA ALA A 428 -9.59 10.06 7.92
C ALA A 428 -10.46 11.30 8.14
N LEU A 429 -10.56 12.18 7.13
CA LEU A 429 -11.22 13.46 7.25
C LEU A 429 -12.68 13.31 7.67
N ILE A 430 -13.41 12.32 7.14
CA ILE A 430 -14.82 12.08 7.51
C ILE A 430 -15.03 11.87 9.02
N THR A 431 -13.97 11.51 9.76
CA THR A 431 -13.99 11.34 11.22
C THR A 431 -13.63 12.61 12.01
N GLY A 432 -13.26 13.70 11.32
CA GLY A 432 -12.80 14.93 11.94
C GLY A 432 -11.37 14.84 12.50
N PHE A 433 -11.07 15.67 13.50
CA PHE A 433 -9.72 15.83 14.07
C PHE A 433 -9.65 15.45 15.55
N ASP A 434 -10.74 14.93 16.12
CA ASP A 434 -10.79 14.60 17.54
C ASP A 434 -9.93 13.38 17.88
N SER A 435 -9.69 12.49 16.94
CA SER A 435 -8.83 11.32 17.14
C SER A 435 -7.67 11.33 16.15
N PRO A 436 -6.42 11.07 16.59
CA PRO A 436 -5.30 10.88 15.68
C PRO A 436 -5.29 9.50 15.00
N LEU A 437 -6.07 8.53 15.48
CA LEU A 437 -5.99 7.14 15.00
C LEU A 437 -6.49 6.97 13.55
N PRO A 438 -7.62 7.58 13.11
CA PRO A 438 -8.01 7.57 11.71
C PRO A 438 -6.94 8.18 10.77
N TRP A 439 -6.12 9.10 11.28
CA TRP A 439 -5.07 9.79 10.51
C TRP A 439 -3.81 8.96 10.28
N PHE A 440 -3.65 7.83 11.00
CA PHE A 440 -2.53 6.91 10.80
C PHE A 440 -2.45 6.42 9.35
N TYR A 441 -3.57 5.98 8.78
CA TYR A 441 -3.58 5.46 7.40
C TYR A 441 -3.10 6.50 6.38
N PRO A 442 -3.64 7.73 6.30
CA PRO A 442 -3.11 8.74 5.39
C PRO A 442 -1.63 9.05 5.59
N VAL A 443 -1.14 9.13 6.83
CA VAL A 443 0.28 9.40 7.11
C VAL A 443 1.15 8.23 6.62
N PHE A 444 0.81 7.00 7.01
CA PHE A 444 1.49 5.80 6.55
C PHE A 444 1.49 5.69 5.02
N PHE A 445 0.32 5.95 4.41
CA PHE A 445 0.16 5.90 2.97
C PHE A 445 1.00 6.97 2.25
N ALA A 446 1.09 8.20 2.78
CA ALA A 446 1.92 9.26 2.23
C ALA A 446 3.40 8.87 2.18
N VAL A 447 3.93 8.28 3.25
CA VAL A 447 5.31 7.80 3.32
C VAL A 447 5.53 6.67 2.32
N MET A 448 4.65 5.66 2.33
CA MET A 448 4.73 4.50 1.45
C MET A 448 4.66 4.90 -0.04
N ILE A 449 3.69 5.73 -0.41
CA ILE A 449 3.48 6.14 -1.80
C ILE A 449 4.61 7.05 -2.30
N GLY A 450 5.16 7.89 -1.42
CA GLY A 450 6.34 8.71 -1.70
C GLY A 450 7.57 7.83 -1.98
N HIS A 451 7.87 6.88 -1.11
CA HIS A 451 8.95 5.91 -1.31
C HIS A 451 8.75 5.10 -2.60
N ARG A 452 7.52 4.64 -2.86
CA ARG A 452 7.14 3.92 -4.08
C ARG A 452 7.36 4.75 -5.34
N ALA A 453 7.01 6.04 -5.31
CA ALA A 453 7.20 6.95 -6.43
C ALA A 453 8.69 7.15 -6.75
N ILE A 454 9.54 7.39 -5.74
CA ILE A 454 10.98 7.56 -5.91
C ILE A 454 11.60 6.32 -6.55
N ARG A 455 11.29 5.13 -6.01
CA ARG A 455 11.80 3.86 -6.52
C ARG A 455 11.41 3.63 -7.98
N ASP A 456 10.17 3.92 -8.34
CA ASP A 456 9.68 3.75 -9.71
C ASP A 456 10.33 4.75 -10.68
N ILE A 457 10.49 6.02 -10.28
CA ILE A 457 11.17 7.03 -11.10
C ILE A 457 12.62 6.63 -11.37
N ASN A 458 13.35 6.16 -10.34
CA ASN A 458 14.73 5.73 -10.50
C ASN A 458 14.84 4.55 -11.49
N LYS A 459 13.94 3.57 -11.39
CA LYS A 459 13.87 2.45 -12.35
C LYS A 459 13.56 2.93 -13.76
N CYS A 460 12.61 3.84 -13.93
CA CYS A 460 12.28 4.40 -15.24
C CYS A 460 13.43 5.23 -15.84
N LYS A 461 14.17 5.98 -15.01
CA LYS A 461 15.38 6.71 -15.45
C LYS A 461 16.45 5.76 -15.96
N THR A 462 16.73 4.71 -15.19
CA THR A 462 17.71 3.68 -15.58
C THR A 462 17.26 2.94 -16.84
N LYS A 463 15.97 2.63 -16.97
CA LYS A 463 15.44 1.85 -18.09
C LYS A 463 15.34 2.65 -19.39
N TYR A 464 14.80 3.87 -19.36
CA TYR A 464 14.43 4.61 -20.57
C TYR A 464 15.39 5.77 -20.91
N GLY A 465 16.37 6.06 -20.04
CA GLY A 465 17.46 7.00 -20.30
C GLY A 465 17.01 8.37 -20.77
N ALA A 466 17.53 8.82 -21.92
CA ALA A 466 17.22 10.13 -22.50
C ALA A 466 15.72 10.34 -22.79
N THR A 467 15.02 9.28 -23.19
CA THR A 467 13.57 9.33 -23.46
C THR A 467 12.77 9.60 -22.18
N TRP A 468 13.24 9.12 -21.03
CA TRP A 468 12.62 9.50 -19.75
C TRP A 468 12.80 10.98 -19.48
N THR A 469 13.98 11.52 -19.71
CA THR A 469 14.26 12.96 -19.54
C THR A 469 13.34 13.80 -20.42
N GLU A 470 13.08 13.37 -21.66
CA GLU A 470 12.12 14.02 -22.55
C GLU A 470 10.68 13.94 -22.00
N TYR A 471 10.28 12.79 -21.46
CA TYR A 471 9.00 12.67 -20.77
C TYR A 471 8.89 13.61 -19.56
N GLU A 472 9.96 13.79 -18.77
CA GLU A 472 9.96 14.74 -17.64
C GLU A 472 9.79 16.20 -18.10
N LYS A 473 10.25 16.55 -19.30
CA LYS A 473 10.05 17.89 -19.89
C LYS A 473 8.61 18.09 -20.37
N GLN A 474 8.03 17.08 -21.03
CA GLN A 474 6.66 17.15 -21.55
C GLN A 474 5.63 17.13 -20.41
N VAL A 475 5.90 16.35 -19.36
CA VAL A 475 5.02 16.21 -18.19
C VAL A 475 5.80 16.54 -16.91
N PRO A 476 6.04 17.83 -16.62
CA PRO A 476 6.84 18.24 -15.46
C PRO A 476 6.19 17.82 -14.14
N SER A 477 4.86 17.89 -14.07
CA SER A 477 4.06 17.49 -12.92
C SER A 477 4.25 16.02 -12.57
N LEU A 478 4.70 15.77 -11.34
CA LEU A 478 4.82 14.41 -10.82
C LEU A 478 3.47 13.89 -10.30
N PHE A 479 2.88 14.60 -9.33
CA PHE A 479 1.67 14.18 -8.64
C PHE A 479 0.45 14.97 -9.10
N ILE A 480 0.49 16.29 -8.87
CA ILE A 480 -0.62 17.21 -9.16
C ILE A 480 -0.31 17.92 -10.49
N PRO A 481 -1.25 17.94 -11.45
CA PRO A 481 -1.09 18.70 -12.68
C PRO A 481 -1.13 20.19 -12.35
N VAL A 482 -0.02 20.89 -12.58
CA VAL A 482 0.11 22.34 -12.40
C VAL A 482 0.54 22.89 -13.75
N SER A 483 -0.44 23.20 -14.60
CA SER A 483 -0.19 23.89 -15.87
C SER A 483 -0.88 25.24 -15.84
N SER A 484 -0.23 26.26 -16.41
CA SER A 484 -0.74 27.65 -16.52
C SER A 484 -2.08 27.76 -17.27
N TYR A 485 -2.51 26.70 -17.95
CA TYR A 485 -3.79 26.61 -18.68
C TYR A 485 -4.78 25.61 -18.07
N CYS A 486 -4.44 24.96 -16.95
CA CYS A 486 -5.35 24.04 -16.27
C CYS A 486 -6.36 24.86 -15.46
N ASN A 487 -7.60 24.89 -15.95
CA ASN A 487 -8.76 25.56 -15.38
C ASN A 487 -8.74 25.59 -13.83
N TYR A 488 -9.03 26.78 -13.28
CA TYR A 488 -9.16 27.08 -11.85
C TYR A 488 -9.90 26.00 -11.04
N PHE A 489 -10.81 25.22 -11.65
CA PHE A 489 -11.54 24.12 -11.03
C PHE A 489 -10.64 22.99 -10.49
N PHE A 490 -9.62 22.53 -11.24
CA PHE A 490 -8.75 21.43 -10.79
C PHE A 490 -7.76 21.89 -9.72
N PHE A 491 -7.31 23.16 -9.82
CA PHE A 491 -6.34 23.77 -8.91
C PHE A 491 -6.98 24.16 -7.56
N LEU A 492 -8.17 24.79 -7.55
CA LEU A 492 -8.88 25.11 -6.30
C LEU A 492 -9.32 23.85 -5.55
N PHE A 493 -9.72 22.79 -6.26
CA PHE A 493 -10.22 21.57 -5.61
C PHE A 493 -9.11 20.77 -4.92
N PHE A 494 -7.95 20.61 -5.57
CA PHE A 494 -6.81 19.90 -5.00
C PHE A 494 -5.97 20.76 -4.05
N PHE A 495 -5.68 22.02 -4.37
CA PHE A 495 -4.71 22.82 -3.62
C PHE A 495 -5.27 23.36 -2.29
N PHE A 496 -6.52 23.82 -2.26
CA PHE A 496 -7.12 24.39 -1.04
C PHE A 496 -7.31 23.32 0.06
N PHE A 497 -7.71 22.10 -0.32
CA PHE A 497 -7.89 21.00 0.62
C PHE A 497 -6.57 20.30 0.97
N PHE A 498 -5.71 20.04 -0.02
CA PHE A 498 -4.46 19.31 0.24
C PHE A 498 -3.46 20.16 1.03
N SER A 499 -3.27 21.44 0.73
CA SER A 499 -2.28 22.26 1.45
C SER A 499 -2.76 22.69 2.84
N PHE A 500 -4.05 22.99 3.03
CA PHE A 500 -4.56 23.41 4.34
C PHE A 500 -4.59 22.24 5.32
N PHE A 501 -5.13 21.08 4.91
CA PHE A 501 -5.27 19.94 5.81
C PHE A 501 -4.00 19.10 5.97
N PHE A 502 -3.13 19.01 4.96
CA PHE A 502 -1.84 18.34 5.14
C PHE A 502 -0.94 19.11 6.10
N PHE A 503 -0.87 20.44 5.99
CA PHE A 503 -0.09 21.24 6.93
C PHE A 503 -0.73 21.25 8.33
N GLU A 504 -2.06 21.36 8.47
CA GLU A 504 -2.71 21.28 9.79
C GLU A 504 -2.61 19.89 10.44
N ALA A 505 -2.74 18.80 9.66
CA ALA A 505 -2.60 17.45 10.19
C ALA A 505 -1.15 17.16 10.61
N VAL A 506 -0.17 17.56 9.80
CA VAL A 506 1.26 17.44 10.15
C VAL A 506 1.61 18.38 11.31
N TYR A 507 1.07 19.60 11.35
CA TYR A 507 1.26 20.54 12.45
C TYR A 507 0.67 20.01 13.75
N SER A 508 -0.57 19.50 13.75
CA SER A 508 -1.23 18.90 14.91
C SER A 508 -0.54 17.63 15.42
N LEU A 509 0.08 16.84 14.53
CA LEU A 509 0.91 15.68 14.90
C LEU A 509 2.27 16.08 15.50
N ILE A 510 2.81 17.24 15.13
CA ILE A 510 4.11 17.75 15.63
C ILE A 510 3.92 18.61 16.89
N THR A 511 2.78 19.28 17.06
CA THR A 511 2.47 20.11 18.22
C THR A 511 1.67 19.33 19.27
N VAL A 512 2.31 18.35 19.91
CA VAL A 512 1.93 17.98 21.28
C VAL A 512 2.34 19.14 22.19
N PRO A 513 1.50 19.65 23.10
CA PRO A 513 1.92 20.70 24.01
C PRO A 513 3.04 20.16 24.89
N ALA A 514 4.22 20.77 24.80
CA ALA A 514 5.28 20.59 25.78
C ALA A 514 4.77 21.12 27.12
N LEU A 515 4.17 20.22 27.93
CA LEU A 515 3.87 20.49 29.33
C LEU A 515 5.19 20.58 30.10
N SER A 516 5.31 21.68 30.82
CA SER A 516 6.44 22.07 31.64
C SER A 516 6.83 21.00 32.66
N CYS A 517 8.03 20.44 32.50
CA CYS A 517 8.80 19.89 33.61
C CYS A 517 10.18 20.54 33.59
N SER A 518 10.31 21.61 34.37
CA SER A 518 11.56 22.14 34.86
C SER A 518 12.26 21.11 35.76
N GLY A 519 13.51 20.77 35.45
CA GLY A 519 14.44 20.20 36.43
C GLY A 519 15.31 19.06 35.90
N LEU A 520 16.59 19.37 35.64
CA LEU A 520 17.74 18.47 35.42
C LEU A 520 17.58 17.51 34.22
N TRP A 521 18.31 17.64 33.11
CA TRP A 521 19.77 17.60 33.01
C TRP A 521 20.31 18.63 31.99
N ALA A 522 21.14 19.56 32.47
CA ALA A 522 22.23 20.14 31.67
C ALA A 522 23.31 19.05 31.55
N THR A 523 23.98 18.78 30.45
CA THR A 523 24.91 19.64 29.67
C THR A 523 25.33 18.73 28.49
N VAL A 524 25.16 19.10 27.22
CA VAL A 524 26.19 19.74 26.38
C VAL A 524 25.47 20.61 25.33
N VAL A 525 25.67 21.92 25.41
CA VAL A 525 25.13 22.93 24.49
C VAL A 525 26.25 23.54 23.65
N GLY A 526 25.96 23.80 22.38
CA GLY A 526 26.48 24.98 21.68
C GLY A 526 26.41 24.91 20.15
N PRO A 527 26.01 25.98 19.44
CA PRO A 527 24.86 26.85 19.73
C PRO A 527 24.01 27.13 18.45
N PHE A 528 22.71 27.36 18.61
CA PHE A 528 21.94 28.19 17.69
C PHE A 528 21.31 29.33 18.48
N ILE A 529 21.75 30.55 18.15
CA ILE A 529 21.22 31.81 18.67
C ILE A 529 19.83 32.04 18.04
N VAL A 530 18.85 32.28 18.89
CA VAL A 530 17.52 32.78 18.55
C VAL A 530 17.55 34.31 18.69
N TYR A 531 17.07 35.04 17.68
CA TYR A 531 16.65 36.43 17.83
C TYR A 531 15.17 36.56 17.45
N ARG A 532 14.40 37.24 18.30
CA ARG A 532 12.94 37.48 18.20
C ARG A 532 12.68 38.99 18.36
N GLY A 533 11.88 39.57 17.46
CA GLY A 533 11.32 40.95 17.48
C GLY A 533 12.28 42.05 17.05
N THR A 534 11.92 43.14 16.35
CA THR A 534 10.65 43.88 16.15
C THR A 534 10.79 44.86 14.94
N CYS A 535 9.64 45.28 14.36
CA CYS A 535 9.34 46.49 13.54
C CYS A 535 9.95 46.73 12.12
N LEU A 536 9.09 47.21 11.19
CA LEU A 536 9.23 47.62 9.76
C LEU A 536 10.32 48.70 9.46
N PRO A 537 10.63 49.14 8.18
CA PRO A 537 10.22 48.73 6.81
C PRO A 537 11.36 48.64 5.73
N SER A 538 11.00 48.13 4.53
CA SER A 538 11.58 48.42 3.20
C SER A 538 12.91 47.78 2.71
N ALA A 539 12.94 47.56 1.38
CA ALA A 539 14.08 47.40 0.47
C ALA A 539 14.72 46.00 0.22
N THR A 540 14.23 45.39 -0.87
CA THR A 540 14.98 44.86 -2.05
C THR A 540 16.17 43.90 -1.92
N ALA A 541 16.06 42.82 -2.71
CA ALA A 541 17.13 42.09 -3.41
C ALA A 541 18.13 41.29 -2.56
N ASN A 542 17.78 40.04 -2.19
CA ASN A 542 18.80 38.97 -1.99
C ASN A 542 18.24 37.52 -1.90
N SER A 543 17.21 37.17 -2.66
CA SER A 543 16.57 35.84 -2.59
C SER A 543 17.19 34.75 -3.49
N ILE A 544 18.28 35.03 -4.22
CA ILE A 544 18.83 34.11 -5.24
C ILE A 544 20.16 33.45 -4.81
N ALA A 545 20.84 33.95 -3.78
CA ALA A 545 22.14 33.42 -3.36
C ALA A 545 22.06 32.24 -2.36
N LEU A 546 20.99 32.13 -1.56
CA LEU A 546 20.86 31.09 -0.51
C LEU A 546 20.41 29.72 -1.05
N LEU A 547 19.83 29.66 -2.25
CA LEU A 547 19.38 28.41 -2.87
C LEU A 547 20.51 27.60 -3.55
N ARG A 548 21.69 28.18 -3.76
CA ARG A 548 22.83 27.47 -4.39
C ARG A 548 23.70 26.71 -3.37
N THR A 549 23.71 27.10 -2.11
CA THR A 549 24.58 26.48 -1.08
C THR A 549 23.94 25.26 -0.40
N TYR A 550 22.61 25.08 -0.50
CA TYR A 550 21.91 23.92 0.06
C TYR A 550 22.02 22.64 -0.81
N ARG A 551 22.46 22.76 -2.07
CA ARG A 551 22.50 21.64 -3.03
C ARG A 551 23.69 20.69 -2.85
N SER A 552 24.69 21.02 -2.01
CA SER A 552 25.91 20.21 -1.84
C SER A 552 26.01 19.44 -0.51
N LYS A 553 25.16 19.72 0.50
CA LYS A 553 25.25 19.09 1.83
C LYS A 553 24.25 17.95 2.12
N CYS A 554 23.24 17.73 1.28
CA CYS A 554 22.27 16.62 1.45
C CYS A 554 22.76 15.23 0.96
N ARG A 555 24.05 15.05 0.66
CA ARG A 555 24.59 13.77 0.16
C ARG A 555 25.07 12.79 1.24
N ARG A 556 24.90 13.08 2.54
CA ARG A 556 25.51 12.25 3.62
C ARG A 556 24.68 11.84 4.82
N ASN A 557 23.39 12.20 4.94
CA ASN A 557 22.56 11.74 6.06
C ASN A 557 21.32 10.99 5.55
N HIS A 558 21.47 9.68 5.32
CA HIS A 558 20.41 8.80 4.81
C HIS A 558 19.82 7.86 5.89
N LEU A 559 20.13 8.07 7.18
CA LEU A 559 19.85 7.10 8.24
C LEU A 559 18.65 7.39 9.15
N LEU A 560 18.01 8.56 9.08
CA LEU A 560 17.07 9.02 10.12
C LEU A 560 15.58 9.03 9.74
N PHE A 561 15.20 8.53 8.56
CA PHE A 561 13.82 8.57 8.07
C PHE A 561 13.21 7.20 7.72
N GLN A 562 13.80 6.11 8.22
CA GLN A 562 13.30 4.74 7.97
C GLN A 562 12.43 4.13 9.10
N ILE A 563 12.05 4.89 10.13
CA ILE A 563 11.38 4.35 11.34
C ILE A 563 9.94 4.86 11.54
N PHE A 564 9.29 5.43 10.53
CA PHE A 564 7.86 5.76 10.62
C PHE A 564 7.08 5.27 9.40
#